data_AF-A0A1Q8DIP6-F1
#
_entry.id   AF-A0A1Q8DIP6-F1
#
_cell.length_a   1.000
_cell.length_b   1.000
_cell.length_c   1.000
_cell.angle_alpha   90.00
_cell.angle_beta   90.00
_cell.angle_gamma   90.00
#
_symmetry.space_group_name_H-M   'P 1'
#
loop_
_entity.id
_entity.type
_entity.pdbx_description
1 polymer ?
#
loop_
_entity_poly.entity_id
_entity_poly.type
_entity_poly.pdbx_seq_one_letter_code
_entity_poly.pdbx_strand_id
1 'polypeptide(L)'
;MVLIYYSPKIYYGDGSRLDILHVSGADTAEAIVVCVDHKETTNKIVELVQHEFPMAKLLVRSYDREHALHLAKQNVDYMIRETFESAMLFGGAILEELGVDQGDVEEISQEIRERDKERFETEIAADDVYAGIGLQYTGPRPTAPLITPKHTGQILNEEGSQH
;
A
#
# COMPACT_ATOMS: atom_id res chain seq x y z
N MET A 1 -17.13 0.44 -3.72
CA MET A 1 -17.84 1.65 -3.28
C MET A 1 -17.26 2.86 -4.01
N VAL A 2 -18.12 3.71 -4.57
CA VAL A 2 -17.72 5.03 -5.08
C VAL A 2 -18.30 6.07 -4.13
N LEU A 3 -17.47 6.97 -3.62
CA LEU A 3 -17.89 8.02 -2.70
C LEU A 3 -17.75 9.39 -3.36
N ILE A 4 -18.79 10.21 -3.24
CA ILE A 4 -18.85 11.56 -3.81
C ILE A 4 -18.82 12.57 -2.65
N TYR A 5 -17.74 13.33 -2.56
CA TYR A 5 -17.37 14.09 -1.35
C TYR A 5 -18.27 15.31 -1.04
N TYR A 6 -19.20 15.66 -1.93
CA TYR A 6 -20.11 16.80 -1.73
C TYR A 6 -21.37 16.47 -0.89
N SER A 7 -21.65 15.19 -0.61
CA SER A 7 -22.91 14.78 0.02
C SER A 7 -22.78 13.46 0.80
N PRO A 8 -23.25 13.37 2.06
CA PRO A 8 -23.21 12.13 2.85
C PRO A 8 -24.26 11.09 2.39
N LYS A 9 -24.85 11.26 1.20
CA LYS A 9 -25.87 10.37 0.66
C LYS A 9 -25.22 9.10 0.10
N ILE A 10 -25.74 7.95 0.51
CA ILE A 10 -25.32 6.65 0.01
C ILE A 10 -26.21 6.28 -1.17
N TYR A 11 -25.59 6.14 -2.33
CA TYR A 11 -26.25 5.66 -3.54
C TYR A 11 -25.86 4.21 -3.78
N TYR A 12 -26.87 3.35 -3.98
CA TYR A 12 -26.65 1.94 -4.29
C TYR A 12 -26.74 1.74 -5.80
N GLY A 13 -25.70 1.15 -6.39
CA GLY A 13 -25.64 0.87 -7.81
C GLY A 13 -24.26 0.39 -8.23
N ASP A 14 -24.16 0.00 -9.50
CA ASP A 14 -22.88 -0.30 -10.13
C ASP A 14 -22.19 1.01 -10.49
N GLY A 15 -21.10 1.32 -9.79
CA GLY A 15 -20.32 2.53 -10.00
C GLY A 15 -19.63 2.61 -11.36
N SER A 16 -19.59 1.51 -12.13
CA SER A 16 -19.11 1.51 -13.51
C SER A 16 -20.16 1.98 -14.53
N ARG A 17 -21.35 2.34 -14.08
CA ARG A 17 -22.41 2.88 -14.94
C ARG A 17 -22.52 4.39 -14.82
N LEU A 18 -22.46 5.07 -15.96
CA LEU A 18 -22.52 6.53 -16.03
C LEU A 18 -23.82 7.10 -15.45
N ASP A 19 -24.96 6.47 -15.70
CA ASP A 19 -26.26 6.90 -15.18
C ASP A 19 -26.32 6.85 -13.64
N ILE A 20 -25.67 5.87 -13.03
CA ILE A 20 -25.53 5.79 -11.56
C ILE A 20 -24.63 6.91 -11.04
N LEU A 21 -23.52 7.22 -11.71
CA LEU A 21 -22.62 8.31 -11.33
C LEU A 21 -23.32 9.68 -11.37
N HIS A 22 -24.10 9.95 -12.42
CA HIS A 22 -24.91 11.18 -12.52
C HIS A 22 -25.93 11.29 -11.38
N VAL A 23 -26.71 10.23 -11.13
CA VAL A 23 -27.70 10.22 -10.04
C VAL A 23 -27.04 10.42 -8.67
N SER A 24 -25.79 10.00 -8.53
CA SER A 24 -25.02 10.15 -7.31
C SER A 24 -24.47 11.58 -7.10
N GLY A 25 -24.53 12.43 -8.14
CA GLY A 25 -24.07 13.82 -8.11
C GLY A 25 -22.61 14.00 -8.53
N ALA A 26 -22.08 13.10 -9.38
CA ALA A 26 -20.69 13.17 -9.85
C ALA A 26 -20.38 14.46 -10.62
N ASP A 27 -21.35 15.03 -11.33
CA ASP A 27 -21.20 16.28 -12.11
C ASP A 27 -20.77 17.49 -11.28
N THR A 28 -21.18 17.53 -10.01
CA THR A 28 -20.91 18.65 -9.09
C THR A 28 -19.96 18.25 -7.97
N ALA A 29 -19.34 17.07 -8.08
CA ALA A 29 -18.45 16.56 -7.06
C ALA A 29 -17.12 17.31 -7.05
N GLU A 30 -16.66 17.72 -5.87
CA GLU A 30 -15.27 18.20 -5.71
C GLU A 30 -14.27 17.05 -5.82
N ALA A 31 -14.68 15.86 -5.35
CA ALA A 31 -13.88 14.65 -5.43
C ALA A 31 -14.75 13.39 -5.58
N ILE A 32 -14.22 12.43 -6.34
CA ILE A 32 -14.74 11.09 -6.56
C ILE A 32 -13.70 10.10 -6.05
N VAL A 33 -14.09 9.26 -5.09
CA VAL A 33 -13.22 8.26 -4.48
C VAL A 33 -13.64 6.86 -4.93
N VAL A 34 -12.73 6.12 -5.57
CA VAL A 34 -12.98 4.78 -6.10
C VAL A 34 -12.35 3.73 -5.19
N CYS A 35 -13.20 2.99 -4.47
CA CYS A 35 -12.83 1.93 -3.55
C CYS A 35 -13.59 0.63 -3.89
N VAL A 36 -13.35 0.07 -5.08
CA VAL A 36 -13.88 -1.24 -5.49
C VAL A 36 -12.78 -2.30 -5.42
N ASP A 37 -13.15 -3.58 -5.37
CA ASP A 37 -12.21 -4.67 -5.11
C ASP A 37 -11.49 -5.19 -6.36
N HIS A 38 -12.12 -5.06 -7.53
CA HIS A 38 -11.60 -5.61 -8.78
C HIS A 38 -10.89 -4.54 -9.60
N LYS A 39 -9.64 -4.80 -10.00
CA LYS A 39 -8.79 -3.88 -10.76
C LYS A 39 -9.46 -3.40 -12.04
N GLU A 40 -10.09 -4.32 -12.77
CA GLU A 40 -10.76 -4.08 -14.04
C GLU A 40 -11.98 -3.17 -13.87
N THR A 41 -12.66 -3.29 -12.72
CA THR A 41 -13.79 -2.41 -12.40
C THR A 41 -13.29 -1.03 -12.02
N THR A 42 -12.22 -0.94 -11.21
CA THR A 42 -11.55 0.33 -10.91
C THR A 42 -11.14 1.05 -12.18
N ASN A 43 -10.46 0.37 -13.10
CA ASN A 43 -9.97 0.96 -14.36
C ASN A 43 -11.11 1.53 -15.20
N LYS A 44 -12.21 0.78 -15.36
CA LYS A 44 -13.41 1.27 -16.07
C LYS A 44 -14.00 2.52 -15.44
N ILE A 45 -14.11 2.54 -14.10
CA ILE A 45 -14.64 3.70 -13.38
C ILE A 45 -13.71 4.90 -13.57
N VAL A 46 -12.39 4.70 -13.46
CA VAL A 46 -11.40 5.75 -13.66
C VAL A 46 -11.51 6.36 -15.05
N GLU A 47 -11.54 5.53 -16.09
CA GLU A 47 -11.70 5.98 -17.48
C GLU A 47 -12.98 6.79 -17.67
N LEU A 48 -14.11 6.28 -17.18
CA LEU A 48 -15.41 6.97 -17.25
C LEU A 48 -15.38 8.31 -16.52
N VAL A 49 -14.85 8.33 -15.29
CA VAL A 49 -14.82 9.53 -14.46
C VAL A 49 -13.93 10.60 -15.07
N GLN A 50 -12.78 10.23 -15.62
CA GLN A 50 -11.89 11.19 -16.27
C GLN A 50 -12.50 11.77 -17.54
N HIS A 51 -13.26 10.98 -18.29
CA HIS A 51 -13.92 11.45 -19.51
C HIS A 51 -15.12 12.36 -19.21
N GLU A 52 -15.98 11.96 -18.28
CA GLU A 52 -17.28 12.60 -18.04
C GLU A 52 -17.23 13.68 -16.95
N PHE A 53 -16.34 13.53 -15.96
CA PHE A 53 -16.24 14.42 -14.80
C PHE A 53 -14.82 14.97 -14.59
N PRO A 54 -14.19 15.60 -15.61
CA PRO A 54 -12.79 16.04 -15.54
C PRO A 54 -12.49 17.12 -14.50
N MET A 55 -13.54 17.76 -13.96
CA MET A 55 -13.41 18.79 -12.93
C MET A 55 -13.30 18.22 -11.51
N ALA A 56 -13.72 16.97 -11.29
CA ALA A 56 -13.69 16.34 -9.98
C ALA A 56 -12.30 15.74 -9.72
N LYS A 57 -11.81 15.87 -8.48
CA LYS A 57 -10.59 15.18 -8.05
C LYS A 57 -10.82 13.67 -7.98
N LEU A 58 -9.94 12.89 -8.59
CA LEU A 58 -10.06 11.43 -8.64
C LEU A 58 -9.06 10.76 -7.70
N LEU A 59 -9.59 10.17 -6.63
CA LEU A 59 -8.80 9.44 -5.64
C LEU A 59 -9.11 7.95 -5.75
N VAL A 60 -8.09 7.10 -5.85
CA VAL A 60 -8.28 5.68 -6.18
C VAL A 60 -7.57 4.78 -5.19
N ARG A 61 -8.30 3.82 -4.62
CA ARG A 61 -7.69 2.70 -3.91
C ARG A 61 -7.15 1.70 -4.94
N SER A 62 -5.83 1.59 -5.02
CA SER A 62 -5.17 0.58 -5.84
C SER A 62 -5.13 -0.75 -5.10
N TYR A 63 -5.16 -1.83 -5.87
CA TYR A 63 -5.17 -3.20 -5.34
C TYR A 63 -3.77 -3.63 -4.89
N ASP A 64 -2.78 -3.37 -5.73
CA ASP A 64 -1.37 -3.69 -5.47
C ASP A 64 -0.45 -2.69 -6.18
N ARG A 65 0.85 -3.00 -6.16
CA ARG A 65 1.88 -2.16 -6.76
C ARG A 65 1.73 -1.99 -8.27
N GLU A 66 1.46 -3.07 -8.99
CA GLU A 66 1.28 -3.04 -10.44
C GLU A 66 0.06 -2.20 -10.82
N HIS A 67 -1.05 -2.37 -10.09
CA HIS A 67 -2.25 -1.56 -10.30
C HIS A 67 -2.00 -0.08 -9.96
N ALA A 68 -1.22 0.22 -8.93
CA ALA A 68 -0.81 1.60 -8.63
C ALA A 68 0.02 2.21 -9.78
N LEU A 69 0.96 1.46 -10.37
CA LEU A 69 1.72 1.93 -11.54
C LEU A 69 0.81 2.16 -12.75
N HIS A 70 -0.15 1.26 -13.00
CA HIS A 70 -1.15 1.45 -14.06
C HIS A 70 -1.95 2.75 -13.86
N LEU A 71 -2.45 3.00 -12.64
CA LEU A 71 -3.22 4.19 -12.29
C LEU A 71 -2.38 5.47 -12.34
N ALA A 72 -1.08 5.40 -12.02
CA ALA A 72 -0.15 6.52 -12.19
C ALA A 72 -0.15 7.03 -13.64
N LYS A 73 -0.13 6.11 -14.61
CA LYS A 73 -0.16 6.44 -16.05
C LYS A 73 -1.48 7.07 -16.48
N GLN A 74 -2.56 6.82 -15.74
CA GLN A 74 -3.86 7.46 -15.99
C GLN A 74 -3.95 8.87 -15.38
N ASN A 75 -2.92 9.38 -14.69
CA ASN A 75 -2.93 10.70 -14.06
C ASN A 75 -4.06 10.90 -13.03
N VAL A 76 -4.34 9.88 -12.22
CA VAL A 76 -5.25 10.04 -11.06
C VAL A 76 -4.63 11.02 -10.05
N ASP A 77 -5.45 11.83 -9.38
CA ASP A 77 -4.95 12.88 -8.46
C ASP A 77 -4.29 12.30 -7.21
N TYR A 78 -4.79 11.16 -6.72
CA TYR A 78 -4.22 10.46 -5.59
C TYR A 78 -4.54 8.98 -5.64
N MET A 79 -3.63 8.16 -5.11
CA MET A 79 -3.89 6.74 -4.93
C MET A 79 -3.17 6.17 -3.72
N ILE A 80 -3.77 5.11 -3.15
CA ILE A 80 -3.21 4.35 -2.04
C ILE A 80 -3.46 2.86 -2.25
N ARG A 81 -2.46 2.03 -1.94
CA ARG A 81 -2.59 0.56 -1.99
C ARG A 81 -3.37 0.06 -0.79
N GLU A 82 -4.35 -0.81 -1.01
CA GLU A 82 -5.28 -1.27 0.02
C GLU A 82 -4.62 -1.92 1.24
N THR A 83 -3.55 -2.70 1.05
CA THR A 83 -2.98 -3.54 2.12
C THR A 83 -1.66 -3.01 2.67
N PHE A 84 -1.06 -1.99 2.04
CA PHE A 84 0.30 -1.57 2.36
C PHE A 84 0.45 -1.06 3.79
N GLU A 85 -0.39 -0.11 4.21
CA GLU A 85 -0.31 0.45 5.56
C GLU A 85 -0.69 -0.56 6.64
N SER A 86 -1.66 -1.44 6.37
CA SER A 86 -1.99 -2.53 7.28
C SER A 86 -0.83 -3.51 7.46
N ALA A 87 -0.13 -3.84 6.38
CA ALA A 87 1.07 -4.68 6.44
C ALA A 87 2.20 -4.00 7.21
N MET A 88 2.38 -2.68 7.05
CA MET A 88 3.39 -1.92 7.81
C MET A 88 3.09 -1.91 9.31
N LEU A 89 1.83 -1.66 9.69
CA LEU A 89 1.40 -1.72 11.09
C LEU A 89 1.61 -3.11 11.68
N PHE A 90 1.26 -4.16 10.94
CA PHE A 90 1.45 -5.54 11.40
C PHE A 90 2.93 -5.91 11.52
N GLY A 91 3.77 -5.48 10.58
CA GLY A 91 5.21 -5.66 10.64
C GLY A 91 5.83 -4.98 11.87
N GLY A 92 5.40 -3.76 12.19
CA GLY A 92 5.83 -3.06 13.40
C GLY A 92 5.46 -3.82 14.67
N ALA A 93 4.21 -4.26 14.78
CA ALA A 93 3.73 -5.06 15.92
C ALA A 93 4.54 -6.37 16.09
N ILE A 94 4.92 -7.02 14.99
CA ILE A 94 5.80 -8.21 15.07
C ILE A 94 7.16 -7.86 15.67
N LEU A 95 7.77 -6.74 15.27
CA LEU A 95 9.08 -6.33 15.80
C LEU A 95 9.01 -6.01 17.30
N GLU A 96 7.93 -5.35 17.74
CA GLU A 96 7.68 -5.07 19.17
C GLU A 96 7.56 -6.37 19.98
N GLU A 97 6.78 -7.34 19.51
CA GLU A 97 6.62 -8.65 20.16
C GLU A 97 7.94 -9.46 20.20
N LEU A 98 8.84 -9.19 19.24
CA LEU A 98 10.18 -9.77 19.22
C LEU A 98 11.18 -9.02 20.12
N GLY A 99 10.75 -7.95 20.80
CA GLY A 99 11.52 -7.21 21.79
C GLY A 99 12.40 -6.09 21.21
N VAL A 100 12.11 -5.62 20.00
CA VAL A 100 12.72 -4.42 19.42
C VAL A 100 12.14 -3.18 20.12
N ASP A 101 12.98 -2.17 20.36
CA ASP A 101 12.53 -0.92 21.00
C ASP A 101 11.55 -0.16 20.09
N GLN A 102 10.56 0.51 20.69
CA GLN A 102 9.54 1.24 19.93
C GLN A 102 10.16 2.32 19.02
N GLY A 103 11.21 3.01 19.47
CA GLY A 103 11.90 4.01 18.66
C GLY A 103 12.53 3.38 17.41
N ASP A 104 13.17 2.22 17.57
CA ASP A 104 13.77 1.48 16.45
C ASP A 104 12.68 0.95 15.50
N VAL A 105 11.54 0.49 16.01
CA VAL A 105 10.41 0.04 15.17
C VAL A 105 9.84 1.18 14.33
N GLU A 106 9.69 2.36 14.93
CA GLU A 106 9.21 3.56 14.23
C GLU A 106 10.20 3.99 13.14
N GLU A 107 11.50 4.02 13.43
CA GLU A 107 12.57 4.35 12.48
C GLU A 107 12.57 3.36 11.30
N ILE A 108 12.62 2.06 11.57
CA ILE A 108 12.60 1.00 10.54
C ILE A 108 11.34 1.13 9.67
N SER A 109 10.18 1.37 10.30
CA SER A 109 8.91 1.51 9.58
C SER A 109 8.86 2.75 8.70
N GLN A 110 9.48 3.86 9.11
CA GLN A 110 9.60 5.07 8.29
C GLN A 110 10.56 4.84 7.12
N GLU A 111 11.73 4.25 7.37
CA GLU A 111 12.68 3.94 6.30
C GLU A 111 12.09 3.05 5.21
N ILE A 112 11.29 2.04 5.58
CA ILE A 112 10.63 1.14 4.62
C ILE A 112 9.63 1.92 3.76
N ARG A 113 8.85 2.84 4.37
CA ARG A 113 7.90 3.68 3.63
C ARG A 113 8.61 4.63 2.65
N GLU A 114 9.69 5.26 3.10
CA GLU A 114 10.48 6.16 2.25
C GLU A 114 11.08 5.43 1.06
N ARG A 115 11.73 4.27 1.29
CA ARG A 115 12.28 3.45 0.20
C ARG A 115 11.21 2.94 -0.76
N ASP A 116 10.06 2.50 -0.26
CA ASP A 116 8.97 2.06 -1.14
C ASP A 116 8.44 3.20 -2.02
N LYS A 117 8.35 4.42 -1.46
CA LYS A 117 7.99 5.65 -2.19
C LYS A 117 9.02 6.01 -3.25
N GLU A 118 10.30 6.09 -2.90
CA GLU A 118 11.40 6.37 -3.84
C GLU A 118 11.43 5.34 -4.98
N ARG A 119 11.24 4.07 -4.62
CA ARG A 119 11.13 2.99 -5.59
C ARG A 119 9.95 3.20 -6.53
N PHE A 120 8.82 3.70 -6.02
CA PHE A 120 7.62 3.92 -6.81
C PHE A 120 7.80 5.04 -7.81
N GLU A 121 8.37 6.15 -7.35
CA GLU A 121 8.71 7.29 -8.20
C GLU A 121 9.66 6.87 -9.32
N THR A 122 10.64 6.02 -9.00
CA THR A 122 11.57 5.45 -9.99
C THR A 122 10.87 4.57 -11.02
N GLU A 123 9.98 3.67 -10.58
CA GLU A 123 9.21 2.78 -11.46
C GLU A 123 8.23 3.55 -12.36
N ILE A 124 7.62 4.63 -11.84
CA ILE A 124 6.80 5.56 -12.65
C ILE A 124 7.68 6.26 -13.69
N ALA A 125 8.83 6.80 -13.29
CA ALA A 125 9.72 7.53 -14.20
C ALA A 125 10.31 6.66 -15.31
N ALA A 126 10.56 5.38 -15.01
CA ALA A 126 11.10 4.40 -15.96
C ALA A 126 10.04 3.73 -16.84
N ASP A 127 8.75 3.92 -16.54
CA ASP A 127 7.62 3.20 -17.13
C ASP A 127 7.70 1.66 -17.00
N ASP A 128 8.53 1.16 -16.07
CA ASP A 128 8.87 -0.25 -15.88
C ASP A 128 8.76 -0.65 -14.40
N VAL A 129 7.92 -1.66 -14.13
CA VAL A 129 7.68 -2.24 -12.80
C VAL A 129 8.95 -2.82 -12.17
N TYR A 130 9.94 -3.19 -13.00
CA TYR A 130 11.19 -3.80 -12.57
C TYR A 130 12.32 -2.79 -12.34
N ALA A 131 12.18 -1.54 -12.77
CA ALA A 131 13.22 -0.52 -12.62
C ALA A 131 13.60 -0.25 -11.14
N GLY A 132 12.70 -0.57 -10.20
CA GLY A 132 12.90 -0.39 -8.77
C GLY A 132 13.48 -1.59 -8.01
N ILE A 133 13.80 -2.73 -8.65
CA ILE A 133 14.22 -3.96 -7.92
C ILE A 133 15.45 -3.71 -7.02
N GLY A 134 16.41 -2.89 -7.46
CA GLY A 134 17.62 -2.58 -6.69
C GLY A 134 17.38 -1.72 -5.43
N LEU A 135 16.20 -1.12 -5.30
CA LEU A 135 15.79 -0.32 -4.14
C LEU A 135 14.95 -1.12 -3.14
N GLN A 136 14.72 -2.42 -3.42
CA GLN A 136 14.11 -3.32 -2.45
C GLN A 136 14.99 -3.45 -1.21
N TYR A 137 14.39 -3.86 -0.08
CA TYR A 137 15.12 -4.26 1.12
C TYR A 137 15.83 -5.62 0.87
N THR A 138 16.78 -5.63 -0.06
CA THR A 138 17.59 -6.80 -0.51
C THR A 138 19.07 -6.59 -0.25
N GLY A 139 19.45 -5.51 0.46
CA GLY A 139 20.76 -5.41 1.08
C GLY A 139 21.08 -6.65 1.92
N PRO A 140 22.36 -6.98 2.14
CA PRO A 140 22.73 -8.16 2.91
C PRO A 140 21.90 -8.16 4.19
N ARG A 141 21.11 -9.23 4.40
CA ARG A 141 20.37 -9.43 5.64
C ARG A 141 21.37 -9.15 6.76
N PRO A 142 21.03 -8.36 7.79
CA PRO A 142 21.82 -8.35 9.01
C PRO A 142 22.06 -9.82 9.37
N THR A 143 23.31 -10.27 9.24
CA THR A 143 23.71 -11.63 9.65
C THR A 143 23.75 -11.71 11.17
N ALA A 144 23.79 -10.55 11.82
CA ALA A 144 23.42 -10.41 13.21
C ALA A 144 21.92 -10.73 13.37
N PRO A 145 21.55 -11.59 14.33
CA PRO A 145 20.15 -11.84 14.62
C PRO A 145 19.47 -10.53 15.01
N LEU A 146 18.25 -10.31 14.49
CA LEU A 146 17.43 -9.13 14.80
C LEU A 146 17.10 -9.01 16.29
N ILE A 147 17.34 -10.09 17.03
CA ILE A 147 17.21 -10.19 18.48
C ILE A 147 18.53 -10.74 18.98
N THR A 148 19.27 -9.98 19.80
CA THR A 148 20.37 -10.58 20.56
C THR A 148 19.76 -11.46 21.64
N PRO A 149 19.88 -12.80 21.60
CA PRO A 149 19.26 -13.65 22.61
C PRO A 149 19.81 -13.29 24.00
N LYS A 150 18.93 -12.89 24.93
CA LYS A 150 19.30 -12.56 26.32
C LYS A 150 19.85 -13.76 27.10
N HIS A 151 19.66 -14.98 26.61
CA HIS A 151 20.19 -16.19 27.19
C HIS A 151 21.17 -16.85 26.21
N THR A 152 22.45 -16.86 26.58
CA THR A 152 23.41 -17.79 25.99
C THR A 152 22.88 -19.19 26.26
N GLY A 153 22.57 -19.94 25.20
CA GLY A 153 22.15 -21.33 25.32
C GLY A 153 23.22 -22.09 26.10
N GLN A 154 22.89 -22.47 27.33
CA GLN A 154 23.75 -23.34 28.11
C GLN A 154 23.63 -24.72 27.46
N ILE A 155 24.70 -25.17 26.81
CA ILE A 155 24.78 -26.54 26.34
C ILE A 155 24.84 -27.41 27.59
N LEU A 156 23.69 -27.94 28.03
CA LEU A 156 23.69 -29.10 28.91
C LEU A 156 24.10 -30.28 28.06
N ASN A 157 25.41 -30.58 28.06
CA ASN A 157 25.91 -31.95 28.10
C ASN A 157 27.43 -31.88 28.25
N GLU A 158 27.88 -31.93 29.50
CA GLU A 158 29.18 -32.49 29.82
C GLU A 158 29.00 -33.61 30.85
N GLU A 159 29.54 -34.77 30.46
CA GLU A 159 30.09 -35.80 31.33
C GLU A 159 29.13 -36.72 32.10
N GLY A 160 28.67 -37.75 31.38
CA GLY A 160 28.71 -39.12 31.91
C GLY A 160 30.09 -39.72 31.69
N SER A 161 31.08 -39.31 32.50
CA SER A 161 32.40 -39.94 32.55
C SER A 161 32.33 -41.26 33.35
N GLN A 162 32.71 -42.35 32.68
CA GLN A 162 33.32 -43.57 33.25
C GLN A 162 32.45 -44.50 34.12
N HIS A 163 32.04 -45.64 33.54
CA HIS A 163 32.47 -46.98 33.97
C HIS A 163 32.18 -48.04 32.91
#